data_AF-A0A3N5EQJ2-F1
#
_entry.id   AF-A0A3N5EQJ2-F1
#
_cell.length_a   1.000
_cell.length_b   1.000
_cell.length_c   1.000
_cell.angle_alpha   90.00
_cell.angle_beta   90.00
_cell.angle_gamma   90.00
#
_symmetry.space_group_name_H-M   'P 1'
#
loop_
_entity.id
_entity.type
_entity.pdbx_description
1 polymer ?
#
loop_
_entity_poly.entity_id
_entity_poly.type
_entity_poly.pdbx_seq_one_letter_code
_entity_poly.pdbx_strand_id
1 'polypeptide(L)'
;LEGWPPNDTIANSAQEISNSFFFPAIRVFTVKRAFSPVPESMCEGAWVECSPATSPGFSATAYFFGKALQQALKVPVGLIHSSWGGTPVESWMSAERLSGVAGYDSVIRKIRFSADSLRVLREWLVRFPMLDVGRRPQSTRWRDLDLNDSSCAARGFVDSSWHVMNLPVLWERTSLGQFDGAVWFRKHVAIPAGWIRRDLVLELGPIDDIDAAFVNGRKVGGHEEEGMWNVDRVYRIPAAMVDSTLMEIAVRVIDFQGGGGIYGQEKALSLHPGEGEGRISLAGPWKYLPVAEYRDHRFFVFGAEGQAYDKRPRLPIDISGYSPTTLYNAMITPLAPFAIRGAIWYQGESNTDNPALYQTLFPSMIGNWRSAFRNDKLSFYYVQIAPYEYGPATSSQLLREAQLATLAVPNTGMAVTMDIGNPRNIHPANKQDVGRRLALWALAKTYSKKVAFSGPLYKSMKKKKGSIELYFDHAGKGLILRTGPHGNGFQIAGPDSIFLDARVQVRGSSLVVSHPDIANPQAVRYAFSNTAEGTLFNRESLPAPSFRTDAWGPLSPPATVQR
;
A
#
# COMPACT_ATOMS: atom_id res chain seq x y z
N LEU A 1 -8.14 -1.74 15.43
CA LEU A 1 -7.81 -0.66 16.36
C LEU A 1 -6.39 -0.75 16.85
N GLU A 2 -5.76 -1.93 16.85
CA GLU A 2 -4.36 -2.06 17.28
C GLU A 2 -3.38 -1.32 16.36
N GLY A 3 -3.69 -1.26 15.06
CA GLY A 3 -2.77 -0.74 14.05
C GLY A 3 -1.89 -1.88 13.53
N TRP A 4 -0.61 -1.60 13.29
CA TRP A 4 0.39 -2.61 12.92
C TRP A 4 1.52 -2.57 13.95
N PRO A 5 1.33 -3.18 15.14
CA PRO A 5 2.35 -3.18 16.17
C PRO A 5 3.63 -3.88 15.70
N PRO A 6 4.81 -3.46 16.20
CA PRO A 6 5.00 -2.36 17.14
C PRO A 6 5.05 -0.96 16.48
N ASN A 7 5.15 -0.88 15.16
CA ASN A 7 5.59 0.33 14.46
C ASN A 7 4.46 1.33 14.16
N ASP A 8 3.30 0.86 13.69
CA ASP A 8 2.18 1.72 13.24
C ASP A 8 0.95 1.55 14.12
N THR A 9 1.10 1.79 15.42
CA THR A 9 -0.01 1.70 16.36
C THR A 9 -0.95 2.90 16.27
N ILE A 10 -2.22 2.69 16.58
CA ILE A 10 -3.21 3.78 16.64
C ILE A 10 -3.03 4.56 17.93
N ALA A 11 -3.10 5.89 17.84
CA ALA A 11 -3.04 6.75 19.03
C ALA A 11 -4.14 6.31 20.03
N ASN A 12 -3.83 6.23 21.32
CA ASN A 12 -4.76 5.78 22.37
C ASN A 12 -5.40 4.38 22.13
N SER A 13 -4.76 3.51 21.33
CA SER A 13 -5.29 2.20 20.95
C SER A 13 -5.79 1.37 22.14
N ALA A 14 -4.96 1.17 23.17
CA ALA A 14 -5.31 0.36 24.34
C ALA A 14 -6.56 0.89 25.07
N GLN A 15 -6.64 2.22 25.25
CA GLN A 15 -7.80 2.85 25.88
C GLN A 15 -9.05 2.71 25.03
N GLU A 16 -8.95 2.86 23.71
CA GLU A 16 -10.09 2.77 22.79
C GLU A 16 -10.60 1.33 22.63
N ILE A 17 -9.70 0.35 22.66
CA ILE A 17 -10.04 -1.08 22.73
C ILE A 17 -10.78 -1.37 24.02
N SER A 18 -10.29 -0.91 25.18
CA SER A 18 -10.99 -1.07 26.46
C SER A 18 -12.37 -0.40 26.45
N ASN A 19 -12.45 0.85 25.97
CA ASN A 19 -13.69 1.61 25.89
C ASN A 19 -14.72 1.03 24.90
N SER A 20 -14.31 0.17 23.97
CA SER A 20 -15.21 -0.47 23.02
C SER A 20 -16.31 -1.31 23.71
N PHE A 21 -16.10 -1.70 24.98
CA PHE A 21 -17.12 -2.28 25.85
C PHE A 21 -18.42 -1.47 25.92
N PHE A 22 -18.33 -0.13 25.83
CA PHE A 22 -19.50 0.75 25.90
C PHE A 22 -20.27 0.88 24.57
N PHE A 23 -19.85 0.16 23.52
CA PHE A 23 -20.42 0.27 22.18
C PHE A 23 -20.88 -1.06 21.56
N PRO A 24 -21.60 -1.95 22.29
CA PRO A 24 -22.04 -3.25 21.75
C PRO A 24 -23.05 -3.10 20.59
N ALA A 25 -23.68 -1.92 20.46
CA ALA A 25 -24.57 -1.59 19.35
C ALA A 25 -23.85 -1.33 18.02
N ILE A 26 -22.51 -1.37 17.99
CA ILE A 26 -21.71 -1.33 16.77
C ILE A 26 -21.40 -2.77 16.35
N ARG A 27 -21.68 -3.12 15.10
CA ARG A 27 -21.29 -4.40 14.50
C ARG A 27 -20.49 -4.17 13.24
N VAL A 28 -19.46 -4.99 13.04
CA VAL A 28 -18.60 -4.91 11.85
C VAL A 28 -18.63 -6.23 11.09
N PHE A 29 -18.96 -6.18 9.81
CA PHE A 29 -18.76 -7.28 8.88
C PHE A 29 -17.43 -7.07 8.15
N THR A 30 -16.43 -7.87 8.46
CA THR A 30 -15.14 -7.81 7.75
C THR A 30 -15.16 -8.79 6.58
N VAL A 31 -15.04 -8.27 5.37
CA VAL A 31 -14.91 -9.07 4.15
C VAL A 31 -13.51 -9.67 4.14
N LYS A 32 -13.42 -10.99 4.02
CA LYS A 32 -12.14 -11.67 3.81
C LYS A 32 -11.53 -11.18 2.50
N ARG A 33 -10.25 -10.82 2.55
CA ARG A 33 -9.52 -10.37 1.36
C ARG A 33 -9.53 -11.44 0.29
N ALA A 34 -9.97 -11.06 -0.89
CA ALA A 34 -10.04 -11.92 -2.06
C ALA A 34 -9.91 -11.07 -3.33
N PHE A 35 -9.48 -11.70 -4.41
CA PHE A 35 -9.47 -11.10 -5.73
C PHE A 35 -10.01 -12.13 -6.73
N SER A 36 -10.70 -11.66 -7.76
CA SER A 36 -11.24 -12.54 -8.79
C SER A 36 -11.18 -11.89 -10.18
N PRO A 37 -10.79 -12.64 -11.23
CA PRO A 37 -10.83 -12.15 -12.61
C PRO A 37 -12.26 -11.91 -13.12
N VAL A 38 -13.27 -12.47 -12.45
CA VAL A 38 -14.69 -12.34 -12.81
C VAL A 38 -15.53 -11.96 -11.58
N PRO A 39 -16.67 -11.27 -11.73
CA PRO A 39 -17.50 -10.88 -10.59
C PRO A 39 -18.01 -12.08 -9.81
N GLU A 40 -17.80 -12.07 -8.49
CA GLU A 40 -18.27 -13.11 -7.57
C GLU A 40 -19.68 -12.80 -7.07
N SER A 41 -20.44 -13.85 -6.77
CA SER A 41 -21.78 -13.73 -6.17
C SER A 41 -21.77 -13.78 -4.64
N MET A 42 -20.69 -14.31 -4.05
CA MET A 42 -20.54 -14.53 -2.61
C MET A 42 -19.17 -14.04 -2.15
N CYS A 43 -19.11 -13.56 -0.90
CA CYS A 43 -17.86 -13.27 -0.20
C CYS A 43 -17.86 -13.94 1.17
N GLU A 44 -16.68 -14.25 1.69
CA GLU A 44 -16.53 -14.74 3.06
C GLU A 44 -16.43 -13.55 4.04
N GLY A 45 -17.10 -13.65 5.18
CA GLY A 45 -17.05 -12.67 6.26
C GLY A 45 -18.05 -13.01 7.37
N ALA A 46 -17.96 -12.30 8.48
CA ALA A 46 -18.89 -12.47 9.60
C ALA A 46 -19.19 -11.14 10.29
N TRP A 47 -20.44 -10.97 10.73
CA TRP A 47 -20.82 -9.85 11.59
C TRP A 47 -20.33 -10.10 13.00
N VAL A 48 -19.47 -9.22 13.49
CA VAL A 48 -18.89 -9.31 14.83
C VAL A 48 -19.35 -8.13 15.66
N GLU A 49 -19.81 -8.42 16.88
CA GLU A 49 -20.15 -7.40 17.87
C GLU A 49 -18.90 -6.68 18.38
N CYS A 50 -19.01 -5.37 18.59
CA CYS A 50 -17.91 -4.57 19.12
C CYS A 50 -17.72 -4.83 20.62
N SER A 51 -16.51 -5.27 20.98
CA SER A 51 -16.09 -5.51 22.36
C SER A 51 -14.57 -5.38 22.47
N PRO A 52 -13.98 -5.32 23.69
CA PRO A 52 -12.53 -5.31 23.83
C PRO A 52 -11.84 -6.55 23.25
N ALA A 53 -12.55 -7.68 23.14
CA ALA A 53 -12.01 -8.91 22.55
C ALA A 53 -11.99 -8.89 21.01
N THR A 54 -12.84 -8.09 20.37
CA THR A 54 -13.03 -8.11 18.91
C THR A 54 -12.54 -6.84 18.21
N SER A 55 -12.61 -5.70 18.90
CA SER A 55 -12.23 -4.39 18.38
C SER A 55 -10.73 -4.20 18.04
N PRO A 56 -9.76 -4.95 18.61
CA PRO A 56 -8.37 -4.87 18.18
C PRO A 56 -8.19 -5.05 16.67
N GLY A 57 -8.92 -5.98 16.04
CA GLY A 57 -8.85 -6.24 14.60
C GLY A 57 -9.71 -5.34 13.71
N PHE A 58 -10.49 -4.42 14.26
CA PHE A 58 -11.38 -3.55 13.46
C PHE A 58 -10.60 -2.46 12.71
N SER A 59 -11.07 -2.03 11.54
CA SER A 59 -10.58 -0.80 10.91
C SER A 59 -10.77 0.39 11.86
N ALA A 60 -9.68 1.07 12.20
CA ALA A 60 -9.72 2.20 13.14
C ALA A 60 -10.56 3.37 12.59
N THR A 61 -10.39 3.70 11.32
CA THR A 61 -11.19 4.73 10.63
C THR A 61 -12.68 4.39 10.69
N ALA A 62 -13.06 3.15 10.35
CA ALA A 62 -14.45 2.73 10.36
C ALA A 62 -15.03 2.70 11.78
N TYR A 63 -14.28 2.20 12.76
CA TYR A 63 -14.71 2.20 14.16
C TYR A 63 -14.98 3.60 14.69
N PHE A 64 -14.06 4.55 14.51
CA PHE A 64 -14.25 5.91 15.01
C PHE A 64 -15.39 6.65 14.28
N PHE A 65 -15.57 6.39 12.98
CA PHE A 65 -16.75 6.84 12.24
C PHE A 65 -18.05 6.28 12.84
N GLY A 66 -18.13 4.97 13.02
CA GLY A 66 -19.30 4.30 13.59
C GLY A 66 -19.60 4.71 15.04
N LYS A 67 -18.56 4.86 15.87
CA LYS A 67 -18.63 5.37 17.24
C LYS A 67 -19.26 6.75 17.28
N ALA A 68 -18.77 7.68 16.46
CA ALA A 68 -19.31 9.03 16.39
C ALA A 68 -20.77 9.05 15.91
N LEU A 69 -21.13 8.24 14.91
CA LEU A 69 -22.51 8.10 14.46
C LEU A 69 -23.43 7.51 15.53
N GLN A 70 -23.02 6.41 16.17
CA GLN A 70 -23.80 5.75 17.22
C GLN A 70 -24.05 6.72 18.38
N GLN A 71 -23.02 7.47 18.79
CA GLN A 71 -23.14 8.45 19.87
C GLN A 71 -24.12 9.58 19.53
N ALA A 72 -24.14 10.05 18.28
CA ALA A 72 -24.98 11.16 17.85
C ALA A 72 -26.42 10.73 17.49
N LEU A 73 -26.60 9.53 16.95
CA LEU A 73 -27.88 9.03 16.45
C LEU A 73 -28.61 8.14 17.46
N LYS A 74 -27.89 7.54 18.42
CA LYS A 74 -28.43 6.63 19.45
C LYS A 74 -29.16 5.41 18.86
N VAL A 75 -28.69 4.92 17.72
CA VAL A 75 -29.20 3.71 17.05
C VAL A 75 -28.06 2.72 16.80
N PRO A 76 -28.34 1.41 16.60
CA PRO A 76 -27.33 0.45 16.16
C PRO A 76 -26.66 0.88 14.85
N VAL A 77 -25.35 0.67 14.75
CA VAL A 77 -24.55 1.00 13.57
C VAL A 77 -23.87 -0.25 13.04
N GLY A 78 -24.27 -0.67 11.84
CA GLY A 78 -23.58 -1.71 11.07
C GLY A 78 -22.52 -1.09 10.15
N LEU A 79 -21.31 -1.64 10.17
CA LEU A 79 -20.22 -1.26 9.29
C LEU A 79 -19.78 -2.47 8.46
N ILE A 80 -19.60 -2.29 7.16
CA ILE A 80 -18.97 -3.30 6.30
C ILE A 80 -17.54 -2.83 6.04
N HIS A 81 -16.57 -3.65 6.44
CA HIS A 81 -15.16 -3.41 6.22
C HIS A 81 -14.68 -4.25 5.03
N SER A 82 -14.65 -3.61 3.86
CA SER A 82 -14.10 -4.16 2.62
C SER A 82 -12.91 -3.30 2.19
N SER A 83 -11.69 -3.70 2.57
CA SER A 83 -10.48 -2.94 2.27
C SER A 83 -9.23 -3.83 2.12
N TRP A 84 -8.29 -3.37 1.30
CA TRP A 84 -6.99 -3.97 1.12
C TRP A 84 -5.95 -2.86 0.95
N GLY A 85 -5.01 -2.75 1.90
CA GLY A 85 -4.02 -1.68 1.92
C GLY A 85 -3.12 -1.66 0.69
N GLY A 86 -2.72 -0.46 0.26
CA GLY A 86 -1.80 -0.26 -0.87
C GLY A 86 -2.42 -0.45 -2.26
N THR A 87 -3.69 -0.84 -2.37
CA THR A 87 -4.31 -1.14 -3.67
C THR A 87 -4.78 0.14 -4.39
N PRO A 88 -4.58 0.25 -5.71
CA PRO A 88 -4.94 1.45 -6.47
C PRO A 88 -6.44 1.46 -6.83
N VAL A 89 -7.00 2.64 -7.12
CA VAL A 89 -8.45 2.86 -7.29
C VAL A 89 -9.08 1.97 -8.37
N GLU A 90 -8.36 1.69 -9.45
CA GLU A 90 -8.81 0.82 -10.55
C GLU A 90 -9.06 -0.63 -10.12
N SER A 91 -8.42 -1.11 -9.04
CA SER A 91 -8.68 -2.46 -8.51
C SER A 91 -10.12 -2.59 -8.00
N TRP A 92 -10.72 -1.45 -7.62
CA TRP A 92 -12.04 -1.30 -7.02
C TRP A 92 -13.12 -0.84 -8.01
N MET A 93 -12.83 -0.87 -9.31
CA MET A 93 -13.76 -0.50 -10.39
C MET A 93 -14.10 -1.70 -11.27
N SER A 94 -15.34 -1.79 -11.74
CA SER A 94 -15.76 -2.85 -12.66
C SER A 94 -15.04 -2.76 -14.01
N ALA A 95 -14.94 -3.91 -14.70
CA ALA A 95 -14.33 -3.98 -16.03
C ALA A 95 -15.05 -3.05 -17.01
N GLU A 96 -16.37 -2.98 -16.94
CA GLU A 96 -17.20 -2.13 -17.80
C GLU A 96 -16.90 -0.65 -17.59
N ARG A 97 -16.63 -0.23 -16.35
CA ARG A 97 -16.35 1.18 -16.04
C ARG A 97 -14.94 1.60 -16.46
N LEU A 98 -13.99 0.69 -16.40
CA LEU A 98 -12.61 0.94 -16.85
C LEU A 98 -12.44 0.76 -18.36
N SER A 99 -13.33 0.02 -19.02
CA SER A 99 -13.30 -0.14 -20.47
C SER A 99 -13.42 1.23 -21.15
N GLY A 100 -12.54 1.51 -22.12
CA GLY A 100 -12.46 2.81 -22.80
C GLY A 100 -11.65 3.88 -22.06
N VAL A 101 -11.19 3.62 -20.83
CA VAL A 101 -10.13 4.42 -20.22
C VAL A 101 -8.80 3.99 -20.84
N ALA A 102 -8.06 4.94 -21.42
CA ALA A 102 -6.81 4.67 -22.10
C ALA A 102 -5.84 3.85 -21.21
N GLY A 103 -5.35 2.73 -21.74
CA GLY A 103 -4.42 1.83 -21.05
C GLY A 103 -5.06 0.61 -20.37
N TYR A 104 -6.37 0.57 -20.14
CA TYR A 104 -6.99 -0.53 -19.38
C TYR A 104 -7.58 -1.67 -20.23
N ASP A 105 -7.96 -1.44 -21.48
CA ASP A 105 -8.67 -2.44 -22.29
C ASP A 105 -7.88 -3.75 -22.47
N SER A 106 -6.56 -3.66 -22.70
CA SER A 106 -5.71 -4.84 -22.91
C SER A 106 -5.56 -5.68 -21.63
N VAL A 107 -5.32 -5.01 -20.50
CA VAL A 107 -5.15 -5.69 -19.21
C VAL A 107 -6.45 -6.31 -18.72
N ILE A 108 -7.59 -5.62 -18.86
CA ILE A 108 -8.91 -6.16 -18.49
C ILE A 108 -9.26 -7.41 -19.29
N ARG A 109 -8.99 -7.41 -20.62
CA ARG A 109 -9.19 -8.60 -21.45
C ARG A 109 -8.35 -9.77 -20.96
N LYS A 110 -7.05 -9.55 -20.69
CA LYS A 110 -6.17 -10.60 -20.17
C LYS A 110 -6.64 -11.14 -18.82
N ILE A 111 -7.03 -10.26 -17.89
CA ILE A 111 -7.58 -10.64 -16.58
C ILE A 111 -8.80 -11.54 -16.76
N ARG A 112 -9.76 -11.16 -17.62
CA ARG A 112 -10.96 -11.97 -17.87
C ARG A 112 -10.62 -13.34 -18.45
N PHE A 113 -9.67 -13.41 -19.40
CA PHE A 113 -9.23 -14.68 -20.00
C PHE A 113 -8.45 -15.58 -19.03
N SER A 114 -7.89 -15.03 -17.96
CA SER A 114 -7.22 -15.82 -16.93
C SER A 114 -8.19 -16.56 -15.99
N ALA A 115 -9.51 -16.39 -16.10
CA ALA A 115 -10.47 -17.02 -15.17
C ALA A 115 -10.35 -18.55 -15.13
N ASP A 116 -10.37 -19.21 -16.29
CA ASP A 116 -10.19 -20.66 -16.37
C ASP A 116 -8.77 -21.09 -15.97
N SER A 117 -7.75 -20.39 -16.44
CA SER A 117 -6.36 -20.69 -16.08
C SER A 117 -6.11 -20.56 -14.58
N LEU A 118 -6.74 -19.58 -13.90
CA LEU A 118 -6.63 -19.39 -12.46
C LEU A 118 -7.37 -20.49 -11.70
N ARG A 119 -8.54 -20.93 -12.19
CA ARG A 119 -9.24 -22.08 -11.62
C ARG A 119 -8.38 -23.35 -11.74
N VAL A 120 -7.84 -23.63 -12.93
CA VAL A 120 -6.94 -24.77 -13.16
C VAL A 120 -5.69 -24.69 -12.29
N LEU A 121 -5.09 -23.50 -12.13
CA LEU A 121 -3.96 -23.29 -11.22
C LEU A 121 -4.34 -23.61 -9.77
N ARG A 122 -5.47 -23.10 -9.27
CA ARG A 122 -5.95 -23.39 -7.91
C ARG A 122 -6.20 -24.88 -7.70
N GLU A 123 -6.86 -25.56 -8.65
CA GLU A 123 -7.09 -27.01 -8.63
C GLU A 123 -5.79 -27.83 -8.70
N TRP A 124 -4.76 -27.31 -9.34
CA TRP A 124 -3.44 -27.90 -9.38
C TRP A 124 -2.68 -27.73 -8.05
N LEU A 125 -2.71 -26.52 -7.47
CA LEU A 125 -2.04 -26.19 -6.21
C LEU A 125 -2.54 -27.04 -5.03
N VAL A 126 -3.85 -27.24 -4.90
CA VAL A 126 -4.44 -27.99 -3.77
C VAL A 126 -4.09 -29.48 -3.75
N ARG A 127 -3.42 -30.00 -4.79
CA ARG A 127 -2.92 -31.39 -4.84
C ARG A 127 -1.62 -31.57 -4.08
N PHE A 128 -0.94 -30.48 -3.74
CA PHE A 128 0.34 -30.50 -3.04
C PHE A 128 0.17 -30.33 -1.53
N PRO A 129 1.11 -30.87 -0.72
CA PRO A 129 1.17 -30.56 0.70
C PRO A 129 1.16 -29.06 0.96
N MET A 130 0.33 -28.64 1.92
CA MET A 130 0.15 -27.24 2.28
C MET A 130 0.78 -26.97 3.65
N LEU A 131 1.62 -25.94 3.72
CA LEU A 131 2.17 -25.41 4.96
C LEU A 131 1.53 -24.04 5.26
N ASP A 132 0.76 -23.95 6.34
CA ASP A 132 0.07 -22.73 6.78
C ASP A 132 0.96 -21.94 7.73
N VAL A 133 1.62 -20.90 7.22
CA VAL A 133 2.45 -19.98 8.02
C VAL A 133 1.61 -18.90 8.70
N GLY A 134 0.35 -18.71 8.29
CA GLY A 134 -0.57 -17.74 8.89
C GLY A 134 -0.96 -18.08 10.32
N ARG A 135 -0.93 -19.35 10.69
CA ARG A 135 -1.16 -19.81 12.08
C ARG A 135 0.04 -19.65 13.00
N ARG A 136 1.23 -19.33 12.45
CA ARG A 136 2.45 -19.17 13.24
C ARG A 136 2.50 -17.75 13.83
N PRO A 137 3.08 -17.58 15.03
CA PRO A 137 3.36 -16.25 15.57
C PRO A 137 4.20 -15.44 14.59
N GLN A 138 3.89 -14.15 14.43
CA GLN A 138 4.58 -13.27 13.48
C GLN A 138 6.11 -13.27 13.66
N SER A 139 6.59 -13.27 14.91
CA SER A 139 8.02 -13.25 15.26
C SER A 139 8.80 -14.50 14.87
N THR A 140 8.12 -15.62 14.62
CA THR A 140 8.73 -16.92 14.28
C THR A 140 8.13 -17.50 12.99
N ARG A 141 7.39 -16.71 12.21
CA ARG A 141 6.60 -17.19 11.06
C ARG A 141 7.45 -17.89 10.02
N TRP A 142 8.68 -17.43 9.82
CA TRP A 142 9.57 -17.86 8.74
C TRP A 142 10.76 -18.71 9.21
N ARG A 143 10.94 -18.82 10.53
CA ARG A 143 12.02 -19.61 11.12
C ARG A 143 11.72 -21.10 10.99
N ASP A 144 12.76 -21.90 10.76
CA ASP A 144 12.70 -23.37 10.76
C ASP A 144 11.62 -23.94 9.82
N LEU A 145 11.37 -23.26 8.69
CA LEU A 145 10.53 -23.80 7.62
C LEU A 145 11.31 -24.89 6.88
N ASP A 146 10.76 -26.09 6.80
CA ASP A 146 11.27 -27.12 5.89
C ASP A 146 10.54 -27.02 4.55
N LEU A 147 11.24 -26.54 3.53
CA LEU A 147 10.76 -26.48 2.15
C LEU A 147 11.73 -27.26 1.28
N ASN A 148 11.90 -28.53 1.63
CA ASN A 148 12.83 -29.49 1.03
C ASN A 148 14.29 -29.23 1.41
N ASP A 149 14.53 -28.77 2.64
CA ASP A 149 15.86 -28.42 3.14
C ASP A 149 16.76 -29.66 3.19
N SER A 150 16.23 -30.79 3.66
CA SER A 150 16.99 -32.05 3.75
C SER A 150 17.44 -32.62 2.41
N SER A 151 16.72 -32.31 1.32
CA SER A 151 17.07 -32.77 -0.04
C SER A 151 17.89 -31.72 -0.79
N CYS A 152 17.37 -30.50 -0.92
CA CYS A 152 18.00 -29.46 -1.76
C CYS A 152 19.32 -28.97 -1.20
N ALA A 153 19.54 -28.99 0.12
CA ALA A 153 20.82 -28.62 0.70
C ALA A 153 21.84 -29.76 0.66
N ALA A 154 21.41 -31.01 0.47
CA ALA A 154 22.25 -32.20 0.64
C ALA A 154 23.52 -32.14 -0.24
N ARG A 155 24.62 -32.62 0.34
CA ARG A 155 25.89 -32.79 -0.38
C ARG A 155 25.72 -33.88 -1.44
N GLY A 156 26.16 -33.62 -2.66
CA GLY A 156 26.03 -34.53 -3.79
C GLY A 156 24.62 -34.63 -4.38
N PHE A 157 23.70 -33.72 -4.02
CA PHE A 157 22.39 -33.65 -4.66
C PHE A 157 22.55 -33.37 -6.16
N VAL A 158 21.84 -34.14 -6.99
CA VAL A 158 21.92 -34.03 -8.46
C VAL A 158 20.97 -32.94 -8.95
N ASP A 159 21.53 -31.77 -9.25
CA ASP A 159 20.82 -30.56 -9.73
C ASP A 159 20.96 -30.34 -11.24
N SER A 160 21.37 -31.36 -12.00
CA SER A 160 21.60 -31.23 -13.45
C SER A 160 20.36 -30.79 -14.23
N SER A 161 19.18 -31.20 -13.78
CA SER A 161 17.87 -30.85 -14.34
C SER A 161 17.37 -29.47 -13.93
N TRP A 162 18.02 -28.80 -12.98
CA TRP A 162 17.60 -27.48 -12.53
C TRP A 162 17.87 -26.43 -13.61
N HIS A 163 17.00 -25.44 -13.66
CA HIS A 163 17.12 -24.27 -14.54
C HIS A 163 18.35 -23.45 -14.15
N VAL A 164 18.78 -22.53 -15.03
CA VAL A 164 19.93 -21.66 -14.79
C VAL A 164 19.48 -20.21 -14.69
N MET A 165 19.95 -19.50 -13.68
CA MET A 165 19.77 -18.05 -13.51
C MET A 165 21.13 -17.38 -13.33
N ASN A 166 21.32 -16.24 -13.99
CA ASN A 166 22.51 -15.41 -13.77
C ASN A 166 22.24 -14.47 -12.60
N LEU A 167 22.98 -14.65 -11.50
CA LEU A 167 22.90 -13.83 -10.30
C LEU A 167 24.05 -12.80 -10.26
N PRO A 168 23.85 -11.62 -9.65
CA PRO A 168 22.64 -11.18 -8.93
C PRO A 168 21.53 -10.65 -9.85
N VAL A 169 20.27 -10.99 -9.55
CA VAL A 169 19.09 -10.45 -10.25
C VAL A 169 17.82 -10.66 -9.41
N LEU A 170 16.86 -9.74 -9.52
CA LEU A 170 15.48 -10.00 -9.11
C LEU A 170 14.81 -10.94 -10.12
N TRP A 171 14.25 -12.06 -9.68
CA TRP A 171 13.82 -13.12 -10.59
C TRP A 171 12.62 -12.73 -11.46
N GLU A 172 11.90 -11.66 -11.12
CA GLU A 172 10.82 -11.07 -11.92
C GLU A 172 11.32 -10.56 -13.27
N ARG A 173 12.63 -10.26 -13.36
CA ARG A 173 13.31 -9.82 -14.58
C ARG A 173 13.87 -10.98 -15.40
N THR A 174 13.61 -12.22 -14.98
CA THR A 174 14.09 -13.44 -15.63
C THR A 174 12.92 -14.23 -16.24
N SER A 175 13.20 -15.42 -16.77
CA SER A 175 12.17 -16.33 -17.24
C SER A 175 11.27 -16.90 -16.14
N LEU A 176 11.66 -16.78 -14.86
CA LEU A 176 10.81 -17.16 -13.73
C LEU A 176 9.57 -16.25 -13.63
N GLY A 177 9.73 -14.96 -13.96
CA GLY A 177 8.64 -13.99 -13.93
C GLY A 177 8.13 -13.73 -12.51
N GLN A 178 6.87 -13.31 -12.39
CA GLN A 178 6.25 -13.05 -11.09
C GLN A 178 6.00 -14.38 -10.35
N PHE A 179 6.66 -14.56 -9.22
CA PHE A 179 6.54 -15.77 -8.43
C PHE A 179 6.78 -15.49 -6.95
N ASP A 180 5.69 -15.47 -6.17
CA ASP A 180 5.77 -15.51 -4.71
C ASP A 180 5.90 -16.98 -4.28
N GLY A 181 6.97 -17.33 -3.57
CA GLY A 181 7.23 -18.71 -3.18
C GLY A 181 8.64 -18.95 -2.63
N ALA A 182 9.02 -20.22 -2.62
CA ALA A 182 10.37 -20.65 -2.24
C ALA A 182 11.14 -21.17 -3.45
N VAL A 183 12.33 -20.63 -3.66
CA VAL A 183 13.24 -20.98 -4.74
C VAL A 183 14.57 -21.40 -4.14
N TRP A 184 15.06 -22.57 -4.52
CA TRP A 184 16.39 -23.02 -4.19
C TRP A 184 17.38 -22.60 -5.26
N PHE A 185 18.56 -22.18 -4.85
CA PHE A 185 19.72 -21.93 -5.68
C PHE A 185 20.85 -22.88 -5.29
N ARG A 186 21.60 -23.41 -6.26
CA ARG A 186 22.78 -24.25 -6.04
C ARG A 186 23.94 -23.84 -6.93
N LYS A 187 25.15 -23.91 -6.36
CA LYS A 187 26.41 -23.66 -7.07
C LYS A 187 27.54 -24.53 -6.53
N HIS A 188 28.31 -25.05 -7.47
CA HIS A 188 29.56 -25.76 -7.20
C HIS A 188 30.71 -24.78 -7.40
N VAL A 189 31.61 -24.69 -6.43
CA VAL A 189 32.74 -23.75 -6.42
C VAL A 189 34.02 -24.51 -6.15
N ALA A 190 34.99 -24.40 -7.07
CA ALA A 190 36.34 -24.89 -6.82
C ALA A 190 37.10 -23.88 -5.96
N ILE A 191 37.64 -24.32 -4.83
CA ILE A 191 38.44 -23.50 -3.91
C ILE A 191 39.91 -23.95 -3.89
N PRO A 192 40.86 -23.03 -3.62
CA PRO A 192 42.27 -23.37 -3.45
C PRO A 192 42.48 -24.40 -2.34
N ALA A 193 43.42 -25.34 -2.53
CA ALA A 193 43.76 -26.33 -1.50
C ALA A 193 44.22 -25.68 -0.18
N GLY A 194 44.86 -24.49 -0.25
CA GLY A 194 45.27 -23.71 0.93
C GLY A 194 44.10 -23.14 1.76
N TRP A 195 42.86 -23.24 1.30
CA TRP A 195 41.66 -22.83 2.04
C TRP A 195 41.06 -23.98 2.84
N ILE A 196 41.46 -25.23 2.58
CA ILE A 196 40.99 -26.41 3.32
C ILE A 196 41.35 -26.26 4.81
N ARG A 197 40.41 -26.59 5.70
CA ARG A 197 40.50 -26.39 7.15
C ARG A 197 40.72 -24.94 7.60
N ARG A 198 40.33 -23.95 6.79
CA ARG A 198 40.28 -22.54 7.19
C ARG A 198 38.83 -22.06 7.28
N ASP A 199 38.60 -21.10 8.16
CA ASP A 199 37.33 -20.38 8.17
C ASP A 199 37.20 -19.59 6.88
N LEU A 200 36.00 -19.61 6.28
CA LEU A 200 35.65 -18.81 5.13
C LEU A 200 34.48 -17.89 5.46
N VAL A 201 34.31 -16.87 4.63
CA VAL A 201 33.20 -15.93 4.62
C VAL A 201 32.47 -16.09 3.28
N LEU A 202 31.17 -16.36 3.37
CA LEU A 202 30.24 -16.42 2.25
C LEU A 202 29.45 -15.11 2.23
N GLU A 203 29.62 -14.34 1.17
CA GLU A 203 28.84 -13.13 0.89
C GLU A 203 27.88 -13.41 -0.27
N LEU A 204 26.59 -13.16 -0.07
CA LEU A 204 25.55 -13.36 -1.09
C LEU A 204 24.91 -12.05 -1.54
N GLY A 205 25.38 -10.90 -1.04
CA GLY A 205 24.71 -9.61 -1.22
C GLY A 205 23.32 -9.58 -0.57
N PRO A 206 22.46 -8.62 -0.93
CA PRO A 206 21.10 -8.59 -0.42
C PRO A 206 20.24 -9.68 -1.06
N ILE A 207 19.34 -10.25 -0.26
CA ILE A 207 18.36 -11.26 -0.71
C ILE A 207 16.97 -10.78 -0.33
N ASP A 208 16.08 -10.76 -1.32
CA ASP A 208 14.68 -10.38 -1.16
C ASP A 208 13.80 -11.65 -1.14
N ASP A 209 13.07 -11.98 -0.06
CA ASP A 209 13.04 -11.33 1.26
C ASP A 209 13.88 -12.09 2.31
N ILE A 210 13.78 -13.42 2.30
CA ILE A 210 14.16 -14.31 3.40
C ILE A 210 15.06 -15.41 2.88
N ASP A 211 16.11 -15.77 3.62
CA ASP A 211 17.03 -16.82 3.19
C ASP A 211 17.45 -17.81 4.27
N ALA A 212 17.87 -18.99 3.81
CA ALA A 212 18.69 -19.93 4.56
C ALA A 212 19.82 -20.44 3.65
N ALA A 213 21.07 -20.29 4.09
CA ALA A 213 22.26 -20.66 3.35
C ALA A 213 22.91 -21.91 3.93
N PHE A 214 23.34 -22.81 3.04
CA PHE A 214 23.92 -24.10 3.35
C PHE A 214 25.21 -24.30 2.57
N VAL A 215 26.19 -24.93 3.22
CA VAL A 215 27.45 -25.34 2.62
C VAL A 215 27.67 -26.82 2.91
N ASN A 216 27.91 -27.60 1.86
CA ASN A 216 28.15 -29.05 1.94
C ASN A 216 27.08 -29.79 2.79
N GLY A 217 25.80 -29.43 2.65
CA GLY A 217 24.71 -30.06 3.41
C GLY A 217 24.39 -29.45 4.77
N ARG A 218 25.14 -28.43 5.24
CA ARG A 218 24.98 -27.89 6.60
C ARG A 218 24.64 -26.40 6.55
N LYS A 219 23.63 -25.97 7.33
CA LYS A 219 23.22 -24.56 7.42
C LYS A 219 24.36 -23.74 8.03
N VAL A 220 24.72 -22.65 7.37
CA VAL A 220 25.78 -21.70 7.80
C VAL A 220 25.20 -20.34 8.21
N GLY A 221 23.96 -20.03 7.81
CA GLY A 221 23.27 -18.81 8.18
C GLY A 221 21.89 -18.69 7.54
N GLY A 222 21.22 -17.57 7.80
CA GLY A 222 19.92 -17.24 7.23
C GLY A 222 19.30 -16.02 7.92
N HIS A 223 18.68 -15.12 7.16
CA HIS A 223 17.78 -14.10 7.69
C HIS A 223 16.34 -14.61 7.57
N GLU A 224 15.84 -15.26 8.63
CA GLU A 224 14.52 -15.89 8.68
C GLU A 224 13.45 -14.99 9.34
N GLU A 225 13.51 -13.70 9.03
CA GLU A 225 12.64 -12.64 9.56
C GLU A 225 12.25 -11.65 8.46
N GLU A 226 11.06 -11.04 8.58
CA GLU A 226 10.56 -10.04 7.61
C GLU A 226 11.37 -8.74 7.68
N GLY A 227 11.42 -7.98 6.57
CA GLY A 227 11.98 -6.62 6.56
C GLY A 227 13.50 -6.54 6.38
N MET A 228 14.16 -7.64 6.05
CA MET A 228 15.60 -7.73 5.81
C MET A 228 15.97 -7.75 4.32
N TRP A 229 15.03 -7.47 3.40
CA TRP A 229 15.23 -7.59 1.95
C TRP A 229 16.49 -6.88 1.41
N ASN A 230 16.88 -5.73 1.97
CA ASN A 230 18.05 -4.96 1.50
C ASN A 230 19.35 -5.16 2.28
N VAL A 231 19.40 -6.10 3.21
CA VAL A 231 20.57 -6.32 4.07
C VAL A 231 21.56 -7.27 3.40
N ASP A 232 22.84 -6.94 3.34
CA ASP A 232 23.84 -7.86 2.80
C ASP A 232 23.92 -9.15 3.66
N ARG A 233 23.85 -10.31 2.99
CA ARG A 233 23.98 -11.62 3.63
C ARG A 233 25.45 -12.02 3.71
N VAL A 234 25.97 -12.11 4.93
CA VAL A 234 27.36 -12.45 5.22
C VAL A 234 27.42 -13.55 6.27
N TYR A 235 27.92 -14.73 5.90
CA TYR A 235 27.93 -15.91 6.76
C TYR A 235 29.34 -16.49 6.93
N ARG A 236 29.68 -16.86 8.17
CA ARG A 236 30.93 -17.58 8.46
C ARG A 236 30.75 -19.06 8.18
N ILE A 237 31.67 -19.64 7.44
CA ILE A 237 31.81 -21.08 7.22
C ILE A 237 32.96 -21.58 8.10
N PRO A 238 32.66 -22.29 9.20
CA PRO A 238 33.67 -22.94 10.03
C PRO A 238 34.64 -23.83 9.24
N ALA A 239 35.93 -23.74 9.58
CA ALA A 239 37.02 -24.56 9.06
C ALA A 239 36.72 -26.07 8.98
N ALA A 240 35.96 -26.59 9.94
CA ALA A 240 35.58 -28.00 9.98
C ALA A 240 34.73 -28.44 8.77
N MET A 241 33.99 -27.52 8.14
CA MET A 241 33.13 -27.77 6.96
C MET A 241 33.86 -27.62 5.62
N VAL A 242 35.06 -27.04 5.63
CA VAL A 242 35.91 -26.85 4.45
C VAL A 242 36.87 -28.04 4.33
N ASP A 243 36.35 -29.16 3.80
CA ASP A 243 37.03 -30.46 3.79
C ASP A 243 37.49 -30.93 2.40
N SER A 244 37.18 -30.18 1.35
CA SER A 244 37.43 -30.52 -0.05
C SER A 244 37.71 -29.25 -0.88
N THR A 245 38.39 -29.41 -2.01
CA THR A 245 38.57 -28.33 -3.01
C THR A 245 37.31 -28.06 -3.83
N LEU A 246 36.28 -28.91 -3.72
CA LEU A 246 34.96 -28.66 -4.30
C LEU A 246 33.98 -28.36 -3.17
N MET A 247 33.43 -27.15 -3.20
CA MET A 247 32.41 -26.69 -2.26
C MET A 247 31.05 -26.62 -2.94
N GLU A 248 30.03 -27.14 -2.26
CA GLU A 248 28.63 -27.04 -2.67
C GLU A 248 27.94 -25.97 -1.82
N ILE A 249 27.40 -24.95 -2.48
CA ILE A 249 26.61 -23.89 -1.84
C ILE A 249 25.16 -24.07 -2.28
N ALA A 250 24.25 -24.11 -1.32
CA ALA A 250 22.81 -24.10 -1.56
C ALA A 250 22.16 -22.96 -0.76
N VAL A 251 21.24 -22.23 -1.39
CA VAL A 251 20.53 -21.12 -0.75
C VAL A 251 19.05 -21.28 -1.03
N ARG A 252 18.24 -21.37 0.02
CA ARG A 252 16.79 -21.26 -0.09
C ARG A 252 16.42 -19.79 0.05
N VAL A 253 15.72 -19.26 -0.93
CA VAL A 253 15.15 -17.91 -0.90
C VAL A 253 13.64 -18.02 -0.85
N ILE A 254 13.02 -17.30 0.08
CA ILE A 254 11.58 -17.13 0.17
C ILE A 254 11.26 -15.67 -0.16
N ASP A 255 10.36 -15.49 -1.10
CA ASP A 255 9.66 -14.24 -1.37
C ASP A 255 8.16 -14.50 -1.19
N PHE A 256 7.46 -13.56 -0.58
CA PHE A 256 6.03 -13.66 -0.35
C PHE A 256 5.26 -12.44 -0.88
N GLN A 257 5.99 -11.48 -1.46
CA GLN A 257 5.47 -10.24 -2.03
C GLN A 257 6.57 -9.50 -2.78
N GLY A 258 6.30 -9.14 -4.03
CA GLY A 258 7.04 -8.07 -4.71
C GLY A 258 8.16 -8.61 -5.58
N GLY A 259 9.41 -8.34 -5.18
CA GLY A 259 10.58 -8.78 -5.93
C GLY A 259 11.31 -9.87 -5.17
N GLY A 260 11.67 -10.99 -5.80
CA GLY A 260 12.39 -12.07 -5.14
C GLY A 260 13.79 -12.34 -5.70
N GLY A 261 14.66 -12.88 -4.86
CA GLY A 261 15.94 -13.47 -5.29
C GLY A 261 17.19 -12.86 -4.66
N ILE A 262 18.35 -13.37 -5.12
CA ILE A 262 19.67 -12.88 -4.71
C ILE A 262 20.05 -11.75 -5.67
N TYR A 263 20.02 -10.50 -5.19
CA TYR A 263 20.17 -9.30 -6.03
C TYR A 263 21.33 -8.42 -5.55
N GLY A 264 21.41 -7.18 -6.05
CA GLY A 264 22.47 -6.24 -5.70
C GLY A 264 23.63 -6.21 -6.69
N GLN A 265 24.82 -5.87 -6.23
CA GLN A 265 26.01 -5.71 -7.08
C GLN A 265 26.77 -7.03 -7.20
N GLU A 266 27.33 -7.34 -8.38
CA GLU A 266 28.11 -8.57 -8.60
C GLU A 266 29.23 -8.75 -7.59
N LYS A 267 29.89 -7.63 -7.22
CA LYS A 267 30.95 -7.65 -6.24
C LYS A 267 30.49 -8.03 -4.84
N ALA A 268 29.20 -8.13 -4.54
CA ALA A 268 28.69 -8.56 -3.23
C ALA A 268 28.51 -10.08 -3.14
N LEU A 269 28.65 -10.82 -4.25
CA LEU A 269 28.56 -12.27 -4.29
C LEU A 269 29.97 -12.88 -4.31
N SER A 270 30.42 -13.42 -3.18
CA SER A 270 31.78 -13.98 -3.08
C SER A 270 32.02 -15.01 -2.00
N LEU A 271 33.18 -15.66 -2.10
CA LEU A 271 33.74 -16.56 -1.10
C LEU A 271 35.22 -16.21 -0.87
N HIS A 272 35.63 -16.06 0.39
CA HIS A 272 37.03 -15.75 0.75
C HIS A 272 37.36 -16.15 2.20
N PRO A 273 38.65 -16.35 2.57
CA PRO A 273 39.06 -16.70 3.95
C PRO A 273 39.23 -15.48 4.89
N GLY A 274 39.22 -14.26 4.36
CA GLY A 274 39.42 -13.02 5.12
C GLY A 274 39.71 -11.83 4.21
N GLU A 275 39.82 -10.63 4.76
CA GLU A 275 40.23 -9.44 3.99
C GLU A 275 41.69 -9.55 3.53
N GLY A 276 41.98 -9.15 2.29
CA GLY A 276 43.34 -9.19 1.72
C GLY A 276 43.81 -10.58 1.29
N GLU A 277 43.02 -11.62 1.55
CA GLU A 277 43.22 -12.97 1.06
C GLU A 277 42.33 -13.20 -0.17
N GLY A 278 42.80 -13.95 -1.17
CA GLY A 278 42.14 -14.06 -2.48
C GLY A 278 40.62 -14.29 -2.42
N ARG A 279 39.89 -13.76 -3.40
CA ARG A 279 38.41 -13.77 -3.45
C ARG A 279 37.93 -14.50 -4.68
N ILE A 280 36.98 -15.41 -4.50
CA ILE A 280 36.27 -16.06 -5.60
C ILE A 280 34.93 -15.35 -5.80
N SER A 281 34.67 -14.88 -7.02
CA SER A 281 33.35 -14.35 -7.38
C SER A 281 32.34 -15.49 -7.45
N LEU A 282 31.18 -15.26 -6.84
CA LEU A 282 30.02 -16.16 -6.95
C LEU A 282 28.98 -15.66 -7.96
N ALA A 283 29.19 -14.51 -8.60
CA ALA A 283 28.32 -13.99 -9.65
C ALA A 283 28.26 -14.91 -10.88
N GLY A 284 27.28 -14.68 -11.75
CA GLY A 284 27.05 -15.46 -12.97
C GLY A 284 26.10 -16.64 -12.75
N PRO A 285 26.29 -17.79 -13.42
CA PRO A 285 25.29 -18.84 -13.46
C PRO A 285 25.16 -19.56 -12.11
N TRP A 286 23.91 -19.78 -11.72
CA TRP A 286 23.47 -20.62 -10.60
C TRP A 286 22.36 -21.55 -11.09
N LYS A 287 22.33 -22.78 -10.55
CA LYS A 287 21.19 -23.68 -10.72
C LYS A 287 20.05 -23.20 -9.83
N TYR A 288 18.80 -23.25 -10.31
CA TYR A 288 17.65 -22.92 -9.48
C TYR A 288 16.43 -23.82 -9.71
N LEU A 289 15.62 -23.98 -8.66
CA LEU A 289 14.35 -24.71 -8.68
C LEU A 289 13.33 -24.09 -7.73
N PRO A 290 12.16 -23.64 -8.23
CA PRO A 290 11.01 -23.32 -7.39
C PRO A 290 10.42 -24.60 -6.78
N VAL A 291 10.28 -24.64 -5.45
CA VAL A 291 9.81 -25.81 -4.71
C VAL A 291 8.49 -25.60 -3.99
N ALA A 292 8.05 -24.36 -3.81
CA ALA A 292 6.75 -24.06 -3.23
C ALA A 292 6.21 -22.70 -3.73
N GLU A 293 4.91 -22.59 -3.93
CA GLU A 293 4.24 -21.31 -4.23
C GLU A 293 3.53 -20.78 -2.99
N TYR A 294 3.69 -19.49 -2.71
CA TYR A 294 3.06 -18.80 -1.59
C TYR A 294 1.76 -18.13 -2.03
N ARG A 295 0.64 -18.42 -1.34
CA ARG A 295 -0.62 -17.68 -1.49
C ARG A 295 -1.38 -17.65 -0.18
N ASP A 296 -1.85 -16.48 0.23
CA ASP A 296 -2.71 -16.29 1.41
C ASP A 296 -2.18 -17.03 2.65
N HIS A 297 -0.93 -16.70 3.00
CA HIS A 297 -0.20 -17.26 4.14
C HIS A 297 0.02 -18.79 4.10
N ARG A 298 -0.07 -19.40 2.91
CA ARG A 298 0.11 -20.83 2.71
C ARG A 298 1.13 -21.09 1.62
N PHE A 299 2.05 -22.00 1.88
CA PHE A 299 2.90 -22.60 0.85
C PHE A 299 2.26 -23.87 0.33
N PHE A 300 2.19 -24.00 -1.00
CA PHE A 300 1.87 -25.24 -1.69
C PHE A 300 3.18 -25.86 -2.16
N VAL A 301 3.63 -26.92 -1.49
CA VAL A 301 4.98 -27.46 -1.60
C VAL A 301 5.04 -28.54 -2.69
N PHE A 302 5.62 -28.19 -3.84
CA PHE A 302 5.77 -29.07 -4.99
C PHE A 302 6.88 -30.11 -4.82
N GLY A 303 7.91 -29.76 -4.04
CA GLY A 303 9.07 -30.61 -3.82
C GLY A 303 10.21 -30.36 -4.81
N ALA A 304 11.35 -30.99 -4.51
CA ALA A 304 12.56 -30.93 -5.32
C ALA A 304 12.60 -31.98 -6.45
N GLU A 305 11.70 -32.97 -6.41
CA GLU A 305 11.69 -34.12 -7.30
C GLU A 305 10.67 -33.97 -8.43
N GLY A 306 10.98 -34.55 -9.60
CA GLY A 306 10.03 -34.66 -10.71
C GLY A 306 9.66 -33.34 -11.42
N GLN A 307 10.35 -32.24 -11.08
CA GLN A 307 10.18 -30.91 -11.70
C GLN A 307 8.70 -30.48 -11.78
N ALA A 308 7.95 -30.69 -10.70
CA ALA A 308 6.53 -30.39 -10.66
C ALA A 308 6.20 -28.94 -11.08
N TYR A 309 7.07 -27.99 -10.73
CA TYR A 309 6.95 -26.58 -11.14
C TYR A 309 6.86 -26.39 -12.66
N ASP A 310 7.54 -27.20 -13.48
CA ASP A 310 7.51 -27.06 -14.94
C ASP A 310 6.12 -27.37 -15.53
N LYS A 311 5.28 -28.08 -14.76
CA LYS A 311 3.89 -28.40 -15.10
C LYS A 311 2.89 -27.41 -14.51
N ARG A 312 3.37 -26.35 -13.82
CA ARG A 312 2.53 -25.32 -13.22
C ARG A 312 1.69 -24.62 -14.31
N PRO A 313 0.35 -24.60 -14.18
CA PRO A 313 -0.50 -23.84 -15.10
C PRO A 313 -0.12 -22.36 -15.12
N ARG A 314 0.04 -21.80 -16.34
CA ARG A 314 0.41 -20.38 -16.52
C ARG A 314 -0.81 -19.52 -16.80
N LEU A 315 -0.78 -18.30 -16.30
CA LEU A 315 -1.81 -17.30 -16.55
C LEU A 315 -1.41 -16.42 -17.75
N PRO A 316 -2.36 -15.96 -18.56
CA PRO A 316 -2.13 -14.90 -19.57
C PRO A 316 -1.52 -13.61 -19.00
N ILE A 317 -1.80 -13.34 -17.72
CA ILE A 317 -1.24 -12.26 -16.92
C ILE A 317 -1.31 -12.67 -15.44
N ASP A 318 -0.33 -12.23 -14.65
CA ASP A 318 -0.39 -12.39 -13.20
C ASP A 318 -1.48 -11.50 -12.61
N ILE A 319 -2.23 -12.06 -11.66
CA ILE A 319 -3.43 -11.43 -11.10
C ILE A 319 -3.29 -11.39 -9.58
N SER A 320 -3.46 -10.20 -9.03
CA SER A 320 -3.45 -9.95 -7.60
C SER A 320 -4.56 -8.95 -7.23
N GLY A 321 -4.62 -8.55 -5.95
CA GLY A 321 -5.47 -7.45 -5.49
C GLY A 321 -5.05 -6.06 -5.98
N TYR A 322 -3.89 -5.94 -6.63
CA TYR A 322 -3.41 -4.68 -7.23
C TYR A 322 -3.79 -4.58 -8.71
N SER A 323 -4.26 -5.68 -9.30
CA SER A 323 -4.70 -5.70 -10.69
C SER A 323 -6.05 -4.99 -10.84
N PRO A 324 -6.28 -4.26 -11.94
CA PRO A 324 -7.56 -3.59 -12.19
C PRO A 324 -8.75 -4.56 -12.08
N THR A 325 -9.87 -4.08 -11.54
CA THR A 325 -11.15 -4.81 -11.40
C THR A 325 -11.19 -5.98 -10.42
N THR A 326 -10.07 -6.56 -10.02
CA THR A 326 -10.09 -7.86 -9.32
C THR A 326 -10.67 -7.79 -7.91
N LEU A 327 -10.49 -6.67 -7.20
CA LEU A 327 -11.08 -6.46 -5.88
C LEU A 327 -12.54 -6.06 -5.96
N TYR A 328 -12.92 -5.25 -6.96
CA TYR A 328 -14.34 -4.97 -7.21
C TYR A 328 -15.14 -6.26 -7.39
N ASN A 329 -14.60 -7.17 -8.18
CA ASN A 329 -15.22 -8.46 -8.47
C ASN A 329 -15.43 -9.31 -7.23
N ALA A 330 -14.43 -9.41 -6.35
CA ALA A 330 -14.46 -10.33 -5.21
C ALA A 330 -14.93 -9.70 -3.89
N MET A 331 -14.78 -8.39 -3.72
CA MET A 331 -14.97 -7.71 -2.43
C MET A 331 -16.04 -6.60 -2.45
N ILE A 332 -16.53 -6.18 -3.62
CA ILE A 332 -17.61 -5.19 -3.74
C ILE A 332 -18.87 -5.80 -4.36
N THR A 333 -18.73 -6.52 -5.48
CA THR A 333 -19.88 -7.13 -6.18
C THR A 333 -20.72 -8.03 -5.27
N PRO A 334 -20.13 -8.93 -4.45
CA PRO A 334 -20.91 -9.77 -3.55
C PRO A 334 -21.68 -9.01 -2.46
N LEU A 335 -21.30 -7.76 -2.20
CA LEU A 335 -21.96 -6.90 -1.21
C LEU A 335 -23.17 -6.17 -1.77
N ALA A 336 -23.35 -6.11 -3.09
CA ALA A 336 -24.45 -5.41 -3.74
C ALA A 336 -25.86 -5.75 -3.19
N PRO A 337 -26.16 -6.99 -2.73
CA PRO A 337 -27.43 -7.31 -2.08
C PRO A 337 -27.68 -6.58 -0.74
N PHE A 338 -26.66 -6.05 -0.07
CA PHE A 338 -26.84 -5.27 1.16
C PHE A 338 -27.44 -3.90 0.86
N ALA A 339 -28.44 -3.51 1.65
CA ALA A 339 -28.88 -2.13 1.70
C ALA A 339 -27.88 -1.28 2.51
N ILE A 340 -27.03 -0.52 1.84
CA ILE A 340 -26.07 0.38 2.48
C ILE A 340 -26.50 1.85 2.39
N ARG A 341 -26.27 2.60 3.48
CA ARG A 341 -26.61 4.03 3.55
C ARG A 341 -25.56 4.92 2.89
N GLY A 342 -24.31 4.49 2.89
CA GLY A 342 -23.19 5.21 2.31
C GLY A 342 -21.90 4.40 2.40
N ALA A 343 -20.85 4.91 1.76
CA ALA A 343 -19.50 4.38 1.82
C ALA A 343 -18.55 5.41 2.44
N ILE A 344 -17.52 4.91 3.13
CA ILE A 344 -16.34 5.68 3.46
C ILE A 344 -15.13 5.15 2.68
N TRP A 345 -14.27 6.05 2.20
CA TRP A 345 -13.12 5.70 1.37
C TRP A 345 -11.86 6.42 1.84
N TYR A 346 -10.78 5.68 2.07
CA TYR A 346 -9.48 6.26 2.44
C TYR A 346 -8.39 5.56 1.65
N GLN A 347 -8.05 6.16 0.52
CA GLN A 347 -7.02 5.70 -0.40
C GLN A 347 -6.62 6.87 -1.30
N GLY A 348 -5.40 6.82 -1.80
CA GLY A 348 -4.91 7.63 -2.90
C GLY A 348 -3.40 7.53 -3.09
N GLU A 349 -2.70 7.08 -2.05
CA GLU A 349 -1.26 6.97 -1.95
C GLU A 349 -0.66 6.20 -3.14
N SER A 350 -1.27 5.08 -3.52
CA SER A 350 -0.86 4.23 -4.66
C SER A 350 -1.25 4.76 -6.05
N ASN A 351 -1.79 5.96 -6.16
CA ASN A 351 -2.11 6.63 -7.43
C ASN A 351 -1.42 8.01 -7.53
N THR A 352 -0.52 8.34 -6.61
CA THR A 352 0.21 9.62 -6.57
C THR A 352 1.12 9.85 -7.77
N ASP A 353 1.47 8.79 -8.49
CA ASP A 353 2.22 8.78 -9.74
C ASP A 353 1.42 9.33 -10.93
N ASN A 354 0.09 9.20 -10.92
CA ASN A 354 -0.78 9.73 -11.97
C ASN A 354 -2.05 10.43 -11.43
N PRO A 355 -1.90 11.64 -10.85
CA PRO A 355 -3.03 12.41 -10.32
C PRO A 355 -4.11 12.78 -11.36
N ALA A 356 -3.72 12.97 -12.63
CA ALA A 356 -4.64 13.31 -13.72
C ALA A 356 -5.59 12.14 -14.02
N LEU A 357 -5.05 10.92 -14.07
CA LEU A 357 -5.86 9.72 -14.21
C LEU A 357 -6.75 9.51 -12.99
N TYR A 358 -6.23 9.72 -11.77
CA TYR A 358 -7.02 9.62 -10.55
C TYR A 358 -8.22 10.58 -10.53
N GLN A 359 -8.04 11.81 -11.02
CA GLN A 359 -9.12 12.80 -11.17
C GLN A 359 -10.27 12.31 -12.07
N THR A 360 -9.99 11.36 -12.98
CA THR A 360 -10.99 10.69 -13.80
C THR A 360 -11.55 9.44 -13.11
N LEU A 361 -10.66 8.57 -12.61
CA LEU A 361 -11.03 7.26 -12.06
C LEU A 361 -11.86 7.36 -10.79
N PHE A 362 -11.49 8.22 -9.83
CA PHE A 362 -12.14 8.23 -8.53
C PHE A 362 -13.61 8.68 -8.58
N PRO A 363 -13.98 9.80 -9.24
CA PRO A 363 -15.38 10.14 -9.50
C PRO A 363 -16.14 9.03 -10.26
N SER A 364 -15.46 8.37 -11.20
CA SER A 364 -16.02 7.28 -11.99
C SER A 364 -16.32 6.04 -11.13
N MET A 365 -15.45 5.71 -10.18
CA MET A 365 -15.64 4.64 -9.19
C MET A 365 -16.86 4.90 -8.31
N ILE A 366 -17.06 6.15 -7.85
CA ILE A 366 -18.24 6.53 -7.06
C ILE A 366 -19.53 6.24 -7.84
N GLY A 367 -19.57 6.63 -9.13
CA GLY A 367 -20.68 6.31 -10.02
C GLY A 367 -20.88 4.81 -10.20
N ASN A 368 -19.79 4.06 -10.38
CA ASN A 368 -19.84 2.61 -10.53
C ASN A 368 -20.40 1.90 -9.29
N TRP A 369 -19.97 2.28 -8.08
CA TRP A 369 -20.50 1.69 -6.85
C TRP A 369 -21.97 2.06 -6.66
N ARG A 370 -22.38 3.29 -6.97
CA ARG A 370 -23.81 3.68 -6.96
C ARG A 370 -24.66 2.79 -7.86
N SER A 371 -24.19 2.50 -9.07
CA SER A 371 -24.87 1.56 -9.98
C SER A 371 -24.91 0.15 -9.40
N ALA A 372 -23.80 -0.34 -8.82
CA ALA A 372 -23.71 -1.69 -8.24
C ALA A 372 -24.72 -1.89 -7.10
N PHE A 373 -24.81 -0.92 -6.18
CA PHE A 373 -25.75 -0.92 -5.07
C PHE A 373 -27.16 -0.41 -5.45
N ARG A 374 -27.41 -0.10 -6.73
CA ARG A 374 -28.68 0.43 -7.25
C ARG A 374 -29.19 1.64 -6.44
N ASN A 375 -28.26 2.54 -6.10
CA ASN A 375 -28.52 3.71 -5.27
C ASN A 375 -27.72 4.91 -5.76
N ASP A 376 -28.29 5.68 -6.69
CA ASP A 376 -27.67 6.89 -7.25
C ASP A 376 -27.42 7.99 -6.22
N LYS A 377 -28.08 7.92 -5.06
CA LYS A 377 -27.95 8.88 -3.96
C LYS A 377 -27.09 8.34 -2.81
N LEU A 378 -26.41 7.20 -3.00
CA LEU A 378 -25.50 6.65 -2.01
C LEU A 378 -24.50 7.73 -1.58
N SER A 379 -24.46 8.01 -0.27
CA SER A 379 -23.53 8.98 0.30
C SER A 379 -22.11 8.42 0.21
N PHE A 380 -21.14 9.24 -0.20
CA PHE A 380 -19.76 8.80 -0.37
C PHE A 380 -18.80 9.78 0.31
N TYR A 381 -18.27 9.41 1.46
CA TYR A 381 -17.37 10.27 2.23
C TYR A 381 -15.95 9.74 2.17
N TYR A 382 -14.99 10.58 1.82
CA TYR A 382 -13.63 10.11 1.61
C TYR A 382 -12.62 10.96 2.36
N VAL A 383 -11.40 10.44 2.48
CA VAL A 383 -10.32 11.08 3.21
C VAL A 383 -9.30 11.61 2.20
N GLN A 384 -8.94 12.88 2.33
CA GLN A 384 -7.80 13.43 1.59
C GLN A 384 -6.51 12.76 2.10
N ILE A 385 -5.60 12.35 1.22
CA ILE A 385 -4.35 11.72 1.66
C ILE A 385 -3.55 12.67 2.55
N ALA A 386 -2.87 12.12 3.54
CA ALA A 386 -2.08 12.89 4.48
C ALA A 386 -0.74 13.34 3.85
N PRO A 387 -0.09 14.39 4.41
CA PRO A 387 1.29 14.72 4.07
C PRO A 387 2.24 13.55 4.38
N TYR A 388 3.09 13.19 3.42
CA TYR A 388 4.06 12.10 3.52
C TYR A 388 5.23 12.35 2.55
N GLU A 389 6.44 11.91 2.91
CA GLU A 389 7.62 12.00 2.06
C GLU A 389 7.62 10.89 0.99
N TYR A 390 7.07 11.20 -0.18
CA TYR A 390 7.07 10.29 -1.35
C TYR A 390 8.35 10.35 -2.18
N GLY A 391 9.31 11.23 -1.84
CA GLY A 391 10.49 11.50 -2.64
C GLY A 391 10.27 12.60 -3.70
N PRO A 392 11.36 13.04 -4.36
CA PRO A 392 11.36 14.24 -5.20
C PRO A 392 10.59 14.08 -6.53
N ALA A 393 10.34 12.85 -6.98
CA ALA A 393 9.65 12.58 -8.23
C ALA A 393 8.12 12.66 -8.10
N THR A 394 7.58 12.58 -6.89
CA THR A 394 6.14 12.53 -6.65
C THR A 394 5.61 13.88 -6.20
N SER A 395 4.43 14.25 -6.67
CA SER A 395 3.73 15.49 -6.29
C SER A 395 2.35 15.18 -5.73
N SER A 396 2.31 14.65 -4.50
CA SER A 396 1.08 14.23 -3.82
C SER A 396 0.06 15.36 -3.62
N GLN A 397 0.49 16.62 -3.61
CA GLN A 397 -0.40 17.78 -3.61
C GLN A 397 -1.35 17.83 -4.83
N LEU A 398 -0.93 17.29 -5.98
CA LEU A 398 -1.78 17.20 -7.17
C LEU A 398 -2.84 16.10 -7.02
N LEU A 399 -2.51 14.99 -6.35
CA LEU A 399 -3.52 13.99 -6.01
C LEU A 399 -4.53 14.55 -5.00
N ARG A 400 -4.06 15.30 -4.00
CA ARG A 400 -4.95 16.01 -3.05
C ARG A 400 -5.85 17.03 -3.75
N GLU A 401 -5.36 17.68 -4.81
CA GLU A 401 -6.16 18.54 -5.69
C GLU A 401 -7.23 17.74 -6.46
N ALA A 402 -6.91 16.56 -6.99
CA ALA A 402 -7.88 15.65 -7.61
C ALA A 402 -8.95 15.17 -6.61
N GLN A 403 -8.56 14.85 -5.36
CA GLN A 403 -9.48 14.53 -4.28
C GLN A 403 -10.36 15.73 -3.91
N LEU A 404 -9.81 16.94 -3.86
CA LEU A 404 -10.59 18.16 -3.62
C LEU A 404 -11.63 18.39 -4.74
N ALA A 405 -11.23 18.25 -6.00
CA ALA A 405 -12.10 18.41 -7.16
C ALA A 405 -13.28 17.41 -7.17
N THR A 406 -13.11 16.24 -6.53
CA THR A 406 -14.16 15.21 -6.42
C THR A 406 -15.37 15.68 -5.58
N LEU A 407 -15.24 16.75 -4.77
CA LEU A 407 -16.38 17.35 -4.07
C LEU A 407 -17.49 17.88 -5.02
N ALA A 408 -17.17 18.07 -6.30
CA ALA A 408 -18.17 18.40 -7.33
C ALA A 408 -19.17 17.26 -7.59
N VAL A 409 -18.83 16.02 -7.24
CA VAL A 409 -19.74 14.88 -7.35
C VAL A 409 -20.83 14.99 -6.27
N PRO A 410 -22.13 14.93 -6.61
CA PRO A 410 -23.21 15.05 -5.64
C PRO A 410 -23.14 14.00 -4.52
N ASN A 411 -23.65 14.32 -3.34
CA ASN A 411 -23.67 13.46 -2.15
C ASN A 411 -22.28 12.94 -1.71
N THR A 412 -21.25 13.75 -1.92
CA THR A 412 -19.90 13.48 -1.42
C THR A 412 -19.48 14.42 -0.30
N GLY A 413 -18.38 14.08 0.36
CA GLY A 413 -17.73 14.91 1.37
C GLY A 413 -16.32 14.43 1.65
N MET A 414 -15.43 15.35 2.05
CA MET A 414 -14.01 15.08 2.20
C MET A 414 -13.52 15.40 3.62
N ALA A 415 -13.02 14.39 4.33
CA ALA A 415 -12.26 14.57 5.55
C ALA A 415 -10.83 14.97 5.21
N VAL A 416 -10.45 16.20 5.55
CA VAL A 416 -9.09 16.70 5.39
C VAL A 416 -8.22 16.16 6.53
N THR A 417 -6.96 15.79 6.26
CA THR A 417 -6.02 15.23 7.26
C THR A 417 -4.66 15.94 7.29
N MET A 418 -4.56 17.10 6.65
CA MET A 418 -3.32 17.87 6.51
C MET A 418 -2.62 18.19 7.85
N ASP A 419 -3.37 18.29 8.95
CA ASP A 419 -2.89 18.62 10.30
C ASP A 419 -2.62 17.41 11.20
N ILE A 420 -3.02 16.21 10.78
CA ILE A 420 -2.92 14.96 11.56
C ILE A 420 -2.19 13.85 10.79
N GLY A 421 -1.44 14.25 9.76
CA GLY A 421 -0.54 13.37 9.03
C GLY A 421 0.75 13.07 9.79
N ASN A 422 1.65 12.35 9.13
CA ASN A 422 3.03 12.19 9.59
C ASN A 422 3.93 12.13 8.35
N PRO A 423 4.72 13.19 8.08
CA PRO A 423 5.61 13.21 6.92
C PRO A 423 6.59 12.03 6.83
N ARG A 424 6.86 11.34 7.94
CA ARG A 424 7.78 10.19 8.02
C ARG A 424 7.08 8.84 8.10
N ASN A 425 5.75 8.81 8.21
CA ASN A 425 4.98 7.58 8.31
C ASN A 425 3.66 7.70 7.55
N ILE A 426 3.52 6.91 6.49
CA ILE A 426 2.34 6.89 5.62
C ILE A 426 1.07 6.42 6.36
N HIS A 427 1.20 5.80 7.53
CA HIS A 427 0.13 5.33 8.40
C HIS A 427 -0.04 6.23 9.64
N PRO A 428 -0.60 7.46 9.54
CA PRO A 428 -0.71 8.36 10.68
C PRO A 428 -1.60 7.77 11.79
N ALA A 429 -1.13 7.89 13.03
CA ALA A 429 -1.72 7.22 14.20
C ALA A 429 -3.07 7.79 14.65
N ASN A 430 -3.37 9.08 14.39
CA ASN A 430 -4.63 9.72 14.81
C ASN A 430 -5.78 9.36 13.86
N LYS A 431 -6.37 8.17 14.06
CA LYS A 431 -7.57 7.74 13.32
C LYS A 431 -8.87 8.22 13.96
N GLN A 432 -8.82 8.72 15.19
CA GLN A 432 -9.95 9.34 15.89
C GLN A 432 -10.50 10.52 15.11
N ASP A 433 -9.63 11.47 14.75
CA ASP A 433 -10.05 12.65 14.01
C ASP A 433 -10.46 12.33 12.57
N VAL A 434 -9.84 11.33 11.94
CA VAL A 434 -10.27 10.86 10.61
C VAL A 434 -11.71 10.36 10.67
N GLY A 435 -12.02 9.43 11.58
CA GLY A 435 -13.36 8.89 11.75
C GLY A 435 -14.37 9.97 12.17
N ARG A 436 -13.99 10.88 13.08
CA ARG A 436 -14.83 12.01 13.51
C ARG A 436 -15.17 12.93 12.34
N ARG A 437 -14.19 13.31 11.52
CA ARG A 437 -14.39 14.23 10.37
C ARG A 437 -15.30 13.62 9.31
N LEU A 438 -15.13 12.33 9.01
CA LEU A 438 -16.07 11.59 8.15
C LEU A 438 -17.49 11.55 8.75
N ALA A 439 -17.60 11.35 10.06
CA ALA A 439 -18.90 11.31 10.73
C ALA A 439 -19.61 12.67 10.72
N LEU A 440 -18.87 13.78 10.84
CA LEU A 440 -19.45 15.13 10.72
C LEU A 440 -20.10 15.35 9.35
N TRP A 441 -19.44 14.92 8.26
CA TRP A 441 -20.01 14.94 6.92
C TRP A 441 -21.30 14.12 6.83
N ALA A 442 -21.30 12.88 7.32
CA ALA A 442 -22.48 12.03 7.33
C ALA A 442 -23.62 12.62 8.17
N LEU A 443 -23.32 13.12 9.38
CA LEU A 443 -24.30 13.74 10.25
C LEU A 443 -24.96 14.95 9.57
N ALA A 444 -24.18 15.81 8.94
CA ALA A 444 -24.69 17.00 8.27
C ALA A 444 -25.46 16.69 6.97
N LYS A 445 -24.91 15.81 6.13
CA LYS A 445 -25.39 15.63 4.74
C LYS A 445 -26.28 14.40 4.53
N THR A 446 -26.10 13.32 5.30
CA THR A 446 -26.97 12.13 5.24
C THR A 446 -28.09 12.15 6.28
N TYR A 447 -27.81 12.67 7.48
CA TYR A 447 -28.72 12.66 8.64
C TYR A 447 -29.25 14.05 9.04
N SER A 448 -28.95 15.07 8.24
CA SER A 448 -29.49 16.43 8.36
C SER A 448 -29.31 17.08 9.75
N LYS A 449 -28.26 16.72 10.48
CA LYS A 449 -27.90 17.34 11.76
C LYS A 449 -27.21 18.68 11.52
N LYS A 450 -27.51 19.67 12.35
CA LYS A 450 -26.87 20.99 12.31
C LYS A 450 -25.50 20.93 13.02
N VAL A 451 -24.47 20.51 12.30
CA VAL A 451 -23.08 20.44 12.79
C VAL A 451 -22.13 21.05 11.76
N ALA A 452 -21.01 21.61 12.22
CA ALA A 452 -19.93 21.98 11.32
C ALA A 452 -19.24 20.72 10.79
N PHE A 453 -19.05 20.62 9.47
CA PHE A 453 -18.61 19.39 8.83
C PHE A 453 -17.41 19.53 7.89
N SER A 454 -17.03 20.76 7.53
CA SER A 454 -15.85 21.04 6.72
C SER A 454 -15.06 22.18 7.33
N GLY A 455 -13.74 22.15 7.13
CA GLY A 455 -12.89 23.33 7.27
C GLY A 455 -13.02 24.26 6.06
N PRO A 456 -12.27 25.37 6.05
CA PRO A 456 -12.32 26.37 4.98
C PRO A 456 -11.98 25.75 3.62
N LEU A 457 -12.86 25.92 2.63
CA LEU A 457 -12.64 25.52 1.24
C LEU A 457 -12.43 26.77 0.39
N TYR A 458 -11.32 26.85 -0.34
CA TYR A 458 -11.06 27.99 -1.22
C TYR A 458 -12.21 28.17 -2.22
N LYS A 459 -12.71 29.40 -2.32
CA LYS A 459 -13.83 29.76 -3.20
C LYS A 459 -13.39 30.70 -4.31
N SER A 460 -12.71 31.78 -3.94
CA SER A 460 -12.31 32.81 -4.90
C SER A 460 -11.20 33.69 -4.33
N MET A 461 -10.58 34.46 -5.23
CA MET A 461 -9.60 35.48 -4.87
C MET A 461 -9.92 36.83 -5.49
N LYS A 462 -9.47 37.90 -4.83
CA LYS A 462 -9.51 39.27 -5.36
C LYS A 462 -8.11 39.88 -5.29
N LYS A 463 -7.56 40.22 -6.45
CA LYS A 463 -6.27 40.91 -6.56
C LYS A 463 -6.42 42.36 -6.11
N LYS A 464 -5.45 42.83 -5.32
CA LYS A 464 -5.32 44.21 -4.83
C LYS A 464 -3.88 44.66 -5.08
N LYS A 465 -3.62 45.96 -4.99
CA LYS A 465 -2.24 46.49 -5.08
C LYS A 465 -1.39 45.83 -3.97
N GLY A 466 -0.37 45.07 -4.36
CA GLY A 466 0.55 44.38 -3.45
C GLY A 466 -0.03 43.22 -2.62
N SER A 467 -1.25 42.76 -2.87
CA SER A 467 -1.84 41.64 -2.11
C SER A 467 -2.95 40.90 -2.86
N ILE A 468 -3.24 39.68 -2.40
CA ILE A 468 -4.40 38.89 -2.83
C ILE A 468 -5.28 38.65 -1.60
N GLU A 469 -6.56 38.98 -1.72
CA GLU A 469 -7.56 38.61 -0.71
C GLU A 469 -8.24 37.30 -1.11
N LEU A 470 -8.27 36.32 -0.21
CA LEU A 470 -8.85 34.99 -0.42
C LEU A 470 -10.15 34.83 0.36
N TYR A 471 -11.15 34.23 -0.28
CA TYR A 471 -12.45 33.94 0.31
C TYR A 471 -12.72 32.44 0.32
N PHE A 472 -13.40 31.99 1.36
CA PHE A 472 -13.60 30.57 1.64
C PHE A 472 -15.07 30.26 1.91
N ASP A 473 -15.54 29.14 1.38
CA ASP A 473 -16.71 28.48 1.94
C ASP A 473 -16.30 27.77 3.25
N HIS A 474 -17.25 27.52 4.16
CA HIS A 474 -17.00 26.85 5.44
C HIS A 474 -15.96 27.51 6.37
N ALA A 475 -15.74 28.83 6.21
CA ALA A 475 -14.99 29.63 7.18
C ALA A 475 -15.64 29.66 8.59
N GLY A 476 -16.89 29.21 8.71
CA GLY A 476 -17.60 29.11 9.99
C GLY A 476 -17.70 30.46 10.69
N LYS A 477 -17.34 30.49 11.98
CA LYS A 477 -17.28 31.72 12.79
C LYS A 477 -16.01 32.56 12.57
N GLY A 478 -15.20 32.21 11.57
CA GLY A 478 -13.94 32.88 11.23
C GLY A 478 -12.79 31.89 11.06
N LEU A 479 -11.69 32.39 10.50
CA LEU A 479 -10.49 31.62 10.23
C LEU A 479 -9.52 31.69 11.42
N ILE A 480 -8.74 30.62 11.56
CA ILE A 480 -7.60 30.52 12.48
C ILE A 480 -6.41 30.10 11.61
N LEU A 481 -5.34 30.89 11.69
CA LEU A 481 -4.05 30.55 11.09
C LEU A 481 -3.08 30.20 12.22
N ARG A 482 -2.56 28.99 12.20
CA ARG A 482 -1.51 28.50 13.09
C ARG A 482 -0.16 28.59 12.40
N THR A 483 0.92 28.47 13.16
CA THR A 483 2.27 28.33 12.63
C THR A 483 2.69 26.87 12.78
N GLY A 484 3.16 26.26 11.70
CA GLY A 484 3.75 24.92 11.69
C GLY A 484 5.27 24.97 11.46
N PRO A 485 5.92 23.80 11.29
CA PRO A 485 7.36 23.71 11.04
C PRO A 485 7.85 24.49 9.80
N HIS A 486 6.97 24.68 8.81
CA HIS A 486 7.24 25.43 7.58
C HIS A 486 6.50 26.78 7.55
N GLY A 487 6.35 27.42 8.71
CA GLY A 487 5.66 28.69 8.83
C GLY A 487 4.14 28.57 8.68
N ASN A 488 3.53 29.46 7.91
CA ASN A 488 2.08 29.47 7.71
C ASN A 488 1.61 28.61 6.52
N GLY A 489 2.52 28.09 5.70
CA GLY A 489 2.21 27.21 4.56
C GLY A 489 1.64 27.91 3.31
N PHE A 490 1.59 29.25 3.27
CA PHE A 490 1.16 30.01 2.10
C PHE A 490 2.35 30.49 1.28
N GLN A 491 2.19 30.41 -0.04
CA GLN A 491 3.14 30.96 -1.01
C GLN A 491 2.40 31.87 -1.99
N ILE A 492 3.04 32.93 -2.45
CA ILE A 492 2.49 33.91 -3.40
C ILE A 492 3.48 34.15 -4.53
N ALA A 493 2.97 34.28 -5.76
CA ALA A 493 3.78 34.48 -6.95
C ALA A 493 3.36 35.74 -7.72
N GLY A 494 4.33 36.38 -8.37
CA GLY A 494 4.13 37.46 -9.33
C GLY A 494 3.89 36.94 -10.76
N PRO A 495 4.03 37.82 -11.78
CA PRO A 495 3.92 37.42 -13.18
C PRO A 495 4.99 36.44 -13.67
N ASP A 496 6.12 36.35 -12.96
CA ASP A 496 7.22 35.41 -13.22
C ASP A 496 6.90 33.96 -12.82
N SER A 497 5.76 33.74 -12.15
CA SER A 497 5.33 32.43 -11.63
C SER A 497 6.27 31.82 -10.58
N ILE A 498 7.16 32.62 -9.99
CA ILE A 498 8.05 32.19 -8.91
C ILE A 498 7.31 32.37 -7.58
N PHE A 499 7.13 31.27 -6.85
CA PHE A 499 6.44 31.27 -5.55
C PHE A 499 7.40 31.57 -4.40
N LEU A 500 7.05 32.57 -3.58
CA LEU A 500 7.75 32.94 -2.35
C LEU A 500 6.82 32.77 -1.14
N ASP A 501 7.37 32.46 0.03
CA ASP A 501 6.59 32.32 1.27
C ASP A 501 5.89 33.62 1.64
N ALA A 502 4.57 33.56 1.82
CA ALA A 502 3.75 34.76 1.94
C ALA A 502 3.53 35.19 3.39
N ARG A 503 3.38 36.50 3.59
CA ARG A 503 2.77 37.07 4.79
C ARG A 503 1.27 36.92 4.68
N VAL A 504 0.63 36.47 5.75
CA VAL A 504 -0.83 36.23 5.78
C VAL A 504 -1.45 36.93 6.97
N GLN A 505 -2.50 37.70 6.72
CA GLN A 505 -3.33 38.33 7.74
C GLN A 505 -4.74 37.76 7.70
N VAL A 506 -5.25 37.32 8.84
CA VAL A 506 -6.63 36.85 8.98
C VAL A 506 -7.57 38.05 9.16
N ARG A 507 -8.61 38.16 8.32
CA ARG A 507 -9.66 39.20 8.41
C ARG A 507 -11.04 38.56 8.51
N GLY A 508 -11.40 38.13 9.72
CA GLY A 508 -12.68 37.44 9.95
C GLY A 508 -12.74 36.12 9.19
N SER A 509 -13.46 36.10 8.07
CA SER A 509 -13.62 34.95 7.17
C SER A 509 -12.80 35.01 5.88
N SER A 510 -11.96 36.03 5.69
CA SER A 510 -11.03 36.15 4.56
C SER A 510 -9.58 36.18 5.02
N LEU A 511 -8.66 35.96 4.08
CA LEU A 511 -7.22 36.12 4.27
C LEU A 511 -6.69 37.19 3.33
N VAL A 512 -5.76 38.01 3.80
CA VAL A 512 -4.96 38.90 2.95
C VAL A 512 -3.55 38.34 2.88
N VAL A 513 -3.11 38.00 1.67
CA VAL A 513 -1.84 37.34 1.38
C VAL A 513 -0.94 38.32 0.60
N SER A 514 0.30 38.52 1.04
CA SER A 514 1.24 39.47 0.41
C SER A 514 2.70 39.08 0.57
N HIS A 515 3.58 39.68 -0.23
CA HIS A 515 5.03 39.59 -0.11
C HIS A 515 5.65 40.98 -0.38
N PRO A 516 6.66 41.44 0.39
CA PRO A 516 7.25 42.76 0.20
C PRO A 516 7.81 42.99 -1.21
N ASP A 517 8.35 41.93 -1.82
CA ASP A 517 9.00 42.03 -3.14
C ASP A 517 8.05 41.75 -4.32
N ILE A 518 6.74 41.53 -4.08
CA ILE A 518 5.75 41.23 -5.13
C ILE A 518 4.70 42.35 -5.17
N ALA A 519 4.92 43.34 -6.04
CA ALA A 519 4.01 44.47 -6.21
C ALA A 519 2.70 44.09 -6.94
N ASN A 520 2.74 43.10 -7.85
CA ASN A 520 1.62 42.66 -8.68
C ASN A 520 1.38 41.15 -8.56
N PRO A 521 0.84 40.68 -7.41
CA PRO A 521 0.67 39.25 -7.18
C PRO A 521 -0.39 38.63 -8.09
N GLN A 522 -0.10 37.44 -8.61
CA GLN A 522 -0.92 36.72 -9.57
C GLN A 522 -1.60 35.48 -9.01
N ALA A 523 -0.93 34.76 -8.10
CA ALA A 523 -1.42 33.48 -7.60
C ALA A 523 -0.97 33.21 -6.15
N VAL A 524 -1.75 32.37 -5.46
CA VAL A 524 -1.46 31.85 -4.13
C VAL A 524 -1.52 30.33 -4.14
N ARG A 525 -0.62 29.69 -3.39
CA ARG A 525 -0.64 28.26 -3.08
C ARG A 525 -0.65 28.07 -1.57
N TYR A 526 -1.34 27.02 -1.12
CA TYR A 526 -1.45 26.67 0.28
C TYR A 526 -1.14 25.19 0.50
N ALA A 527 -0.19 24.90 1.39
CA ALA A 527 0.28 23.56 1.74
C ALA A 527 0.55 22.67 0.51
N PHE A 528 1.22 23.25 -0.49
CA PHE A 528 1.35 22.69 -1.84
C PHE A 528 2.67 21.95 -2.07
N SER A 529 2.98 20.99 -1.20
CA SER A 529 4.13 20.08 -1.33
C SER A 529 3.81 18.72 -0.70
N ASN A 530 4.68 17.72 -0.88
CA ASN A 530 4.46 16.37 -0.34
C ASN A 530 4.23 16.33 1.19
N THR A 531 5.03 17.12 1.91
CA THR A 531 5.16 17.06 3.37
C THR A 531 4.54 18.26 4.08
N ALA A 532 3.94 19.20 3.36
CA ALA A 532 3.35 20.40 3.97
C ALA A 532 2.17 20.05 4.90
N GLU A 533 2.28 20.46 6.16
CA GLU A 533 1.24 20.27 7.18
C GLU A 533 0.23 21.44 7.20
N GLY A 534 -1.02 21.12 7.55
CA GLY A 534 -2.14 22.04 7.56
C GLY A 534 -2.12 23.02 8.75
N THR A 535 -2.05 24.30 8.44
CA THR A 535 -2.03 25.45 9.36
C THR A 535 -3.31 26.31 9.37
N LEU A 536 -4.20 26.17 8.39
CA LEU A 536 -5.42 26.97 8.24
C LEU A 536 -6.62 26.17 8.72
N PHE A 537 -7.40 26.75 9.63
CA PHE A 537 -8.57 26.13 10.22
C PHE A 537 -9.74 27.13 10.26
N ASN A 538 -10.96 26.63 10.42
CA ASN A 538 -12.04 27.45 10.96
C ASN A 538 -12.04 27.43 12.50
N ARG A 539 -12.88 28.25 13.13
CA ARG A 539 -13.01 28.29 14.59
C ARG A 539 -13.55 27.02 15.22
N GLU A 540 -14.18 26.15 14.44
CA GLU A 540 -14.59 24.81 14.84
C GLU A 540 -13.44 23.79 14.79
N SER A 541 -12.20 24.25 14.55
CA SER A 541 -10.98 23.45 14.49
C SER A 541 -10.97 22.38 13.40
N LEU A 542 -11.64 22.66 12.26
CA LEU A 542 -11.56 21.83 11.07
C LEU A 542 -10.56 22.45 10.08
N PRO A 543 -9.59 21.67 9.56
CA PRO A 543 -8.53 22.18 8.69
C PRO A 543 -9.00 22.40 7.25
N ALA A 544 -8.34 23.32 6.57
CA ALA A 544 -8.45 23.51 5.13
C ALA A 544 -7.59 22.47 4.37
N PRO A 545 -8.05 21.99 3.20
CA PRO A 545 -7.22 21.19 2.30
C PRO A 545 -6.13 22.06 1.65
N SER A 546 -5.08 21.42 1.11
CA SER A 546 -4.15 22.11 0.19
C SER A 546 -4.89 22.62 -1.05
N PHE A 547 -4.51 23.79 -1.56
CA PHE A 547 -5.08 24.35 -2.79
C PHE A 547 -4.09 25.26 -3.52
N ARG A 548 -4.40 25.57 -4.79
CA ARG A 548 -3.74 26.60 -5.60
C ARG A 548 -4.79 27.49 -6.28
N THR A 549 -4.42 28.73 -6.61
CA THR A 549 -5.27 29.65 -7.38
C THR A 549 -4.83 29.81 -8.83
N ASP A 550 -3.70 29.21 -9.20
CA ASP A 550 -3.19 29.16 -10.56
C ASP A 550 -3.59 27.88 -11.29
N ALA A 551 -3.44 27.89 -12.62
CA ALA A 551 -3.52 26.71 -13.48
C ALA A 551 -2.15 26.35 -14.07
N TRP A 552 -1.06 26.71 -13.38
CA TRP A 552 0.30 26.53 -13.89
C TRP A 552 0.88 25.18 -13.48
N GLY A 553 1.52 24.50 -14.43
CA GLY A 553 1.99 23.12 -14.24
C GLY A 553 0.85 22.10 -14.26
N PRO A 554 1.13 20.81 -14.09
CA PRO A 554 0.20 19.76 -14.47
C PRO A 554 -1.07 19.70 -13.61
N LEU A 555 -2.23 19.76 -14.29
CA LEU A 555 -3.34 18.80 -14.27
C LEU A 555 -4.29 19.18 -15.45
N SER A 556 -4.50 18.27 -16.41
CA SER A 556 -5.62 18.22 -17.38
C SER A 556 -5.55 16.86 -18.10
N PRO A 557 -6.67 16.12 -18.30
CA PRO A 557 -7.85 16.61 -19.01
C PRO A 557 -9.20 16.47 -18.25
N PRO A 558 -10.21 17.26 -18.66
CA PRO A 558 -11.35 16.60 -19.29
C PRO A 558 -11.88 17.32 -20.55
N ALA A 559 -12.04 16.56 -21.63
CA ALA A 559 -13.13 16.65 -22.61
C ALA A 559 -13.28 15.26 -23.25
N THR A 560 -14.06 14.37 -22.65
CA THR A 560 -15.36 14.03 -23.25
C THR A 560 -16.33 13.56 -22.18
N VAL A 561 -17.40 14.33 -22.00
CA VAL A 561 -18.71 13.78 -21.67
C VAL A 561 -19.20 13.11 -22.96
N GLN A 562 -19.21 11.79 -23.01
CA GLN A 562 -20.10 11.08 -23.92
C GLN A 562 -20.92 10.07 -23.14
N ARG A 563 -22.11 10.58 -22.79
CA ARG A 563 -23.41 9.94 -22.51
C ARG A 563 -23.45 8.74 -21.58
#